data_AF-A0A8J8GS46-F1
#
_entry.id   AF-A0A8J8GS46-F1
#
_cell.length_a   1.000
_cell.length_b   1.000
_cell.length_c   1.000
_cell.angle_alpha   90.00
_cell.angle_beta   90.00
_cell.angle_gamma   90.00
#
_symmetry.space_group_name_H-M   'P 1'
#
loop_
_entity.id
_entity.type
_entity.pdbx_description
1 polymer ?
#
loop_
_entity_poly.entity_id
_entity_poly.type
_entity_poly.pdbx_seq_one_letter_code
_entity_poly.pdbx_strand_id
1 'polypeptide(L)'
;IGDGSAETEPKMETGTPKQEVKVYKAGYVYGRTAWGKPDSAYYSIRFGPGMKYHGHEDHLGVTYYAQGRDILMDGGFHSYEKSSYRYWTLSPEAHNVPTVVGARFRPRTSSKLTKTSYGKDRQAFRLTDKAYGVSRTRSVLVNHGEDLMAVLDTASGGKKIRNLWRFAPSFKVVSSGGGKVVLADGSFKVTLLQFSSSCDRIGGQKVERGGRLGWVSPTYLSKKATNVVVSPSAKSLLTVIVPGTDSPKVSCSGGKVKVEGVSFSANLL
;
A
#
# COMPACT_ATOMS: atom_id res chain seq x y z
N ILE A 1 17.72 21.17 4.87
CA ILE A 1 17.09 20.00 5.54
C ILE A 1 16.98 18.92 4.48
N GLY A 2 17.87 17.96 4.29
CA GLY A 2 19.17 17.67 4.88
C GLY A 2 19.74 16.54 4.01
N ASP A 3 20.90 16.77 3.40
CA ASP A 3 21.62 15.76 2.60
C ASP A 3 22.54 14.91 3.49
N GLY A 4 22.15 14.72 4.76
CA GLY A 4 22.85 13.86 5.70
C GLY A 4 22.61 12.39 5.36
N SER A 5 23.60 11.55 5.63
CA SER A 5 23.42 10.09 5.56
C SER A 5 22.22 9.67 6.40
N ALA A 6 21.48 8.65 5.96
CA ALA A 6 20.41 8.03 6.76
C ALA A 6 20.89 7.56 8.14
N GLU A 7 22.21 7.36 8.28
CA GLU A 7 22.89 6.95 9.51
C GLU A 7 23.18 8.11 10.48
N THR A 8 22.97 9.37 10.06
CA THR A 8 23.18 10.53 10.94
C THR A 8 21.93 10.76 11.77
N GLU A 9 21.77 9.97 12.83
CA GLU A 9 20.73 10.20 13.82
C GLU A 9 21.09 11.41 14.70
N PRO A 10 20.28 12.48 14.73
CA PRO A 10 20.47 13.52 15.72
C PRO A 10 20.28 12.91 17.12
N LYS A 11 21.27 13.10 18.01
CA LYS A 11 21.16 12.72 19.42
C LYS A 11 20.03 13.52 20.07
N MET A 12 18.82 12.99 20.05
CA MET A 12 17.64 13.56 20.70
C MET A 12 17.04 12.52 21.64
N GLU A 13 17.22 12.69 22.95
CA GLU A 13 16.50 11.92 23.96
C GLU A 13 15.04 12.38 24.02
N THR A 14 14.21 11.85 23.12
CA THR A 14 12.79 12.24 23.02
C THR A 14 11.83 11.21 23.60
N GLY A 15 12.36 10.14 24.21
CA GLY A 15 11.59 9.01 24.70
C GLY A 15 10.80 8.30 23.59
N THR A 16 10.05 7.26 23.95
CA THR A 16 9.11 6.62 23.02
C THR A 16 7.79 7.41 23.01
N PRO A 17 7.29 7.86 21.85
CA PRO A 17 6.00 8.55 21.78
C PRO A 17 4.85 7.70 22.32
N LYS A 18 3.87 8.33 22.99
CA LYS A 18 2.67 7.62 23.48
C LYS A 18 1.73 7.25 22.34
N GLN A 19 1.69 8.04 21.28
CA GLN A 19 0.80 7.81 20.14
C GLN A 19 1.42 6.82 19.16
N GLU A 20 0.59 5.93 18.65
CA GLU A 20 0.97 4.96 17.62
C GLU A 20 0.78 5.49 16.20
N VAL A 21 -0.02 6.55 16.03
CA VAL A 21 -0.30 7.19 14.75
C VAL A 21 0.06 8.66 14.82
N LYS A 22 0.74 9.14 13.78
CA LYS A 22 1.00 10.57 13.57
C LYS A 22 0.64 10.96 12.14
N VAL A 23 -0.17 12.01 12.03
CA VAL A 23 -0.49 12.67 10.76
C VAL A 23 0.34 13.94 10.65
N TYR A 24 1.09 14.07 9.56
CA TYR A 24 1.91 15.21 9.24
C TYR A 24 1.25 16.04 8.15
N LYS A 25 1.14 17.35 8.37
CA LYS A 25 0.54 18.30 7.42
C LYS A 25 1.24 18.29 6.05
N ALA A 26 2.52 17.89 6.01
CA ALA A 26 3.29 17.71 4.79
C ALA A 26 2.85 16.49 3.94
N GLY A 27 1.84 15.72 4.38
CA GLY A 27 1.22 14.70 3.54
C GLY A 27 1.56 13.25 3.89
N TYR A 28 1.81 12.96 5.16
CA TYR A 28 2.12 11.61 5.61
C TYR A 28 1.25 11.21 6.79
N VAL A 29 0.77 9.97 6.75
CA VAL A 29 0.43 9.22 7.96
C VAL A 29 1.56 8.24 8.21
N TYR A 30 2.06 8.21 9.43
CA TYR A 30 2.85 7.09 9.94
C TYR A 30 2.07 6.45 11.07
N GLY A 31 1.93 5.13 11.01
CA GLY A 31 1.26 4.35 12.04
C GLY A 31 2.01 3.07 12.37
N ARG A 32 1.78 2.55 13.56
CA ARG A 32 2.26 1.26 14.03
C ARG A 32 1.26 0.59 14.96
N THR A 33 1.41 -0.70 15.19
CA THR A 33 0.52 -1.47 16.09
C THR A 33 1.04 -1.53 17.53
N ALA A 34 2.34 -1.39 17.74
CA ALA A 34 2.93 -1.21 19.07
C ALA A 34 4.30 -0.53 18.99
N TRP A 35 4.74 0.03 20.13
CA TRP A 35 6.13 0.40 20.36
C TRP A 35 6.88 -0.71 21.11
N GLY A 36 8.21 -0.75 21.00
CA GLY A 36 9.06 -1.67 21.79
C GLY A 36 9.01 -3.15 21.37
N LYS A 37 8.27 -3.48 20.30
CA LYS A 37 8.18 -4.82 19.72
C LYS A 37 8.73 -4.80 18.29
N PRO A 38 9.90 -5.41 18.02
CA PRO A 38 10.54 -5.34 16.71
C PRO A 38 9.72 -5.92 15.55
N ASP A 39 8.83 -6.87 15.85
CA ASP A 39 7.98 -7.54 14.89
C ASP A 39 6.65 -6.81 14.61
N SER A 40 6.33 -5.78 15.40
CA SER A 40 5.06 -5.06 15.28
C SER A 40 4.93 -4.34 13.95
N ALA A 41 3.74 -4.44 13.38
CA ALA A 41 3.47 -3.82 12.11
C ALA A 41 3.57 -2.29 12.17
N TYR A 42 4.09 -1.72 11.08
CA TYR A 42 4.09 -0.29 10.83
C TYR A 42 3.85 -0.01 9.35
N TYR A 43 3.40 1.20 9.07
CA TYR A 43 3.00 1.60 7.72
C TYR A 43 3.15 3.10 7.52
N SER A 44 3.26 3.48 6.25
CA SER A 44 3.11 4.86 5.81
C SER A 44 1.98 4.99 4.82
N ILE A 45 1.32 6.16 4.81
CA ILE A 45 0.30 6.53 3.83
C ILE A 45 0.59 7.92 3.28
N ARG A 46 0.61 8.04 1.96
CA ARG A 46 0.89 9.31 1.26
C ARG A 46 -0.38 10.07 0.91
N PHE A 47 -0.41 11.35 1.27
CA PHE A 47 -1.43 12.29 0.83
C PHE A 47 -0.86 13.71 0.71
N GLY A 48 -1.70 14.72 0.45
CA GLY A 48 -1.33 16.12 0.63
C GLY A 48 -1.11 16.90 -0.66
N PRO A 49 -0.29 17.97 -0.62
CA PRO A 49 -0.04 18.83 -1.77
C PRO A 49 0.56 18.06 -2.95
N GLY A 50 0.26 18.48 -4.18
CA GLY A 50 0.85 17.90 -5.39
C GLY A 50 2.39 17.89 -5.36
N MET A 51 2.97 16.95 -6.12
CA MET A 51 4.41 16.74 -6.22
C MET A 51 5.20 18.05 -6.37
N LYS A 52 6.20 18.24 -5.51
CA LYS A 52 7.21 19.32 -5.55
C LYS A 52 8.60 18.74 -5.24
N TYR A 53 9.64 19.35 -5.80
CA TYR A 53 11.04 19.00 -5.54
C TYR A 53 11.33 17.50 -5.65
N HIS A 54 11.75 16.85 -4.56
CA HIS A 54 12.06 15.42 -4.46
C HIS A 54 10.83 14.51 -4.28
N GLY A 55 9.61 15.05 -4.40
CA GLY A 55 8.38 14.28 -4.32
C GLY A 55 8.18 13.37 -5.54
N HIS A 56 7.32 12.38 -5.36
CA HIS A 56 6.87 11.46 -6.41
C HIS A 56 5.35 11.60 -6.62
N GLU A 57 4.82 11.04 -7.70
CA GLU A 57 3.38 10.96 -7.95
C GLU A 57 2.76 9.74 -7.23
N ASP A 58 2.93 9.72 -5.91
CA ASP A 58 2.71 8.58 -5.01
C ASP A 58 1.47 8.71 -4.09
N HIS A 59 0.64 9.73 -4.32
CA HIS A 59 -0.55 9.96 -3.51
C HIS A 59 -1.49 8.74 -3.48
N LEU A 60 -2.06 8.50 -2.29
CA LEU A 60 -2.83 7.31 -1.91
C LEU A 60 -1.95 6.05 -1.76
N GLY A 61 -0.63 6.16 -1.96
CA GLY A 61 0.33 5.08 -1.75
C GLY A 61 0.38 4.63 -0.30
N VAL A 62 0.64 3.33 -0.12
CA VAL A 62 0.87 2.71 1.20
C VAL A 62 2.15 1.87 1.18
N THR A 63 2.82 1.81 2.33
CA THR A 63 3.83 0.78 2.64
C THR A 63 3.35 -0.04 3.83
N TYR A 64 3.85 -1.26 3.99
CA TYR A 64 3.45 -2.11 5.12
C TYR A 64 4.59 -3.04 5.53
N TYR A 65 4.95 -2.96 6.79
CA TYR A 65 5.83 -3.89 7.49
C TYR A 65 4.98 -4.64 8.51
N ALA A 66 5.23 -5.94 8.67
CA ALA A 66 4.55 -6.78 9.65
C ALA A 66 5.37 -8.03 9.93
N GLN A 67 5.24 -8.58 11.13
CA GLN A 67 5.90 -9.83 11.55
C GLN A 67 7.42 -9.83 11.26
N GLY A 68 8.08 -8.70 11.53
CA GLY A 68 9.54 -8.58 11.44
C GLY A 68 10.10 -8.36 10.03
N ARG A 69 9.28 -7.97 9.04
CA ARG A 69 9.72 -7.81 7.64
C ARG A 69 8.88 -6.85 6.81
N ASP A 70 9.50 -6.30 5.77
CA ASP A 70 8.81 -5.54 4.73
C ASP A 70 7.84 -6.46 3.97
N ILE A 71 6.57 -6.08 3.90
CA ILE A 71 5.54 -6.78 3.12
C ILE A 71 5.29 -6.03 1.83
N LEU A 72 4.86 -4.76 1.93
CA LEU A 72 4.63 -3.86 0.81
C LEU A 72 5.66 -2.72 0.83
N MET A 73 6.37 -2.54 -0.28
CA MET A 73 7.41 -1.53 -0.44
C MET A 73 7.04 -0.49 -1.48
N ASP A 74 7.65 0.69 -1.37
CA ASP A 74 7.62 1.69 -2.43
C ASP A 74 8.60 1.36 -3.57
N GLY A 75 8.45 2.00 -4.73
CA GLY A 75 9.42 1.90 -5.82
C GLY A 75 10.78 2.49 -5.47
N GLY A 76 10.82 3.45 -4.53
CA GLY A 76 12.05 4.05 -4.02
C GLY A 76 12.68 5.06 -4.97
N PHE A 77 13.86 5.55 -4.58
CA PHE A 77 14.64 6.52 -5.34
C PHE A 77 15.94 5.90 -5.83
N HIS A 78 16.21 5.99 -7.13
CA HIS A 78 17.42 5.41 -7.75
C HIS A 78 18.56 6.39 -7.89
N SER A 79 18.33 7.50 -8.60
CA SER A 79 19.35 8.48 -8.91
C SER A 79 18.73 9.81 -9.31
N TYR A 80 19.54 10.87 -9.25
CA TYR A 80 19.22 12.17 -9.85
C TYR A 80 19.50 12.21 -11.36
N GLU A 81 20.06 11.15 -11.94
CA GLU A 81 20.31 11.09 -13.36
C GLU A 81 18.98 11.11 -14.15
N LYS A 82 18.93 11.93 -15.20
CA LYS A 82 17.75 12.00 -16.08
C LYS A 82 17.65 10.75 -16.95
N SER A 83 17.09 9.68 -16.40
CA SER A 83 16.89 8.40 -17.08
C SER A 83 15.41 8.01 -17.14
N SER A 84 15.07 7.12 -18.06
CA SER A 84 13.73 6.52 -18.13
C SER A 84 13.34 5.85 -16.81
N TYR A 85 14.30 5.25 -16.11
CA TYR A 85 14.07 4.64 -14.81
C TYR A 85 13.76 5.69 -13.74
N ARG A 86 14.47 6.83 -13.71
CA ARG A 86 14.14 7.94 -12.80
C ARG A 86 12.71 8.45 -13.06
N TYR A 87 12.35 8.72 -14.32
CA TYR A 87 11.00 9.18 -14.66
C TYR A 87 9.94 8.15 -14.29
N TRP A 88 10.23 6.86 -14.43
CA TRP A 88 9.36 5.79 -13.96
C TRP A 88 9.23 5.78 -12.43
N THR A 89 10.33 5.93 -11.66
CA THR A 89 10.25 5.96 -10.18
C THR A 89 9.41 7.12 -9.65
N LEU A 90 9.30 8.22 -10.40
CA LEU A 90 8.46 9.37 -10.05
C LEU A 90 6.99 9.19 -10.46
N SER A 91 6.67 8.18 -11.26
CA SER A 91 5.34 7.97 -11.83
C SER A 91 4.46 7.09 -10.92
N PRO A 92 3.12 7.20 -11.01
CA PRO A 92 2.20 6.34 -10.25
C PRO A 92 2.49 4.84 -10.39
N GLU A 93 3.02 4.41 -11.53
CA GLU A 93 3.36 3.02 -11.84
C GLU A 93 4.44 2.40 -10.93
N ALA A 94 5.25 3.24 -10.27
CA ALA A 94 6.24 2.78 -9.31
C ALA A 94 5.65 2.53 -7.90
N HIS A 95 4.41 2.94 -7.64
CA HIS A 95 3.84 3.01 -6.30
C HIS A 95 2.63 2.08 -6.08
N ASN A 96 2.33 1.80 -4.81
CA ASN A 96 1.16 1.01 -4.41
C ASN A 96 -0.11 1.85 -4.49
N VAL A 97 -0.58 2.22 -5.69
CA VAL A 97 -1.71 3.15 -5.89
C VAL A 97 -2.80 2.54 -6.77
N PRO A 98 -4.07 2.99 -6.67
CA PRO A 98 -5.04 2.70 -7.70
C PRO A 98 -4.72 3.53 -8.96
N THR A 99 -5.32 3.19 -10.10
CA THR A 99 -5.32 3.94 -11.37
C THR A 99 -6.73 3.85 -11.97
N VAL A 100 -7.20 4.88 -12.67
CA VAL A 100 -8.54 4.87 -13.28
C VAL A 100 -8.41 4.41 -14.73
N VAL A 101 -9.11 3.34 -15.08
CA VAL A 101 -9.01 2.70 -16.40
C VAL A 101 -9.53 3.65 -17.48
N GLY A 102 -8.73 3.84 -18.53
CA GLY A 102 -9.06 4.71 -19.66
C GLY A 102 -8.96 6.21 -19.37
N ALA A 103 -8.45 6.61 -18.20
CA ALA A 103 -8.24 8.00 -17.86
C ALA A 103 -6.75 8.33 -17.81
N ARG A 104 -6.38 9.51 -18.32
CA ARG A 104 -5.00 10.01 -18.28
C ARG A 104 -4.69 10.59 -16.90
N PHE A 105 -3.52 10.24 -16.37
CA PHE A 105 -2.99 10.83 -15.14
C PHE A 105 -2.72 12.34 -15.30
N ARG A 106 -3.03 13.10 -14.25
CA ARG A 106 -2.83 14.54 -14.12
C ARG A 106 -1.77 14.77 -13.03
N PRO A 107 -0.51 15.04 -13.41
CA PRO A 107 0.59 15.26 -12.48
C PRO A 107 0.31 16.39 -11.49
N ARG A 108 0.98 16.35 -10.34
CA ARG A 108 0.92 17.38 -9.29
C ARG A 108 -0.50 17.62 -8.75
N THR A 109 -1.39 16.64 -8.87
CA THR A 109 -2.72 16.73 -8.27
C THR A 109 -2.59 16.50 -6.76
N SER A 110 -3.14 17.41 -5.97
CA SER A 110 -3.22 17.23 -4.52
C SER A 110 -4.23 16.14 -4.13
N SER A 111 -3.97 15.53 -2.98
CA SER A 111 -4.85 14.55 -2.34
C SER A 111 -5.18 15.00 -0.91
N LYS A 112 -6.26 14.46 -0.36
CA LYS A 112 -6.75 14.80 0.98
C LYS A 112 -6.95 13.56 1.82
N LEU A 113 -6.54 13.63 3.09
CA LEU A 113 -7.02 12.72 4.13
C LEU A 113 -8.37 13.27 4.63
N THR A 114 -9.43 12.50 4.43
CA THR A 114 -10.83 12.94 4.64
C THR A 114 -11.50 12.30 5.85
N LYS A 115 -11.01 11.14 6.30
CA LYS A 115 -11.49 10.48 7.50
C LYS A 115 -10.36 9.70 8.17
N THR A 116 -10.37 9.68 9.49
CA THR A 116 -9.46 8.90 10.33
C THR A 116 -10.25 8.26 11.47
N SER A 117 -9.87 7.06 11.89
CA SER A 117 -10.38 6.40 13.08
C SER A 117 -9.25 5.64 13.75
N TYR A 118 -9.04 5.87 15.05
CA TYR A 118 -8.02 5.22 15.85
C TYR A 118 -8.73 4.51 17.00
N GLY A 119 -8.72 3.19 16.97
CA GLY A 119 -9.20 2.34 18.05
C GLY A 119 -8.05 1.53 18.64
N LYS A 120 -8.32 0.89 19.78
CA LYS A 120 -7.35 0.02 20.46
C LYS A 120 -6.86 -1.14 19.58
N ASP A 121 -7.73 -1.66 18.72
CA ASP A 121 -7.44 -2.86 17.94
C ASP A 121 -7.23 -2.57 16.44
N ARG A 122 -7.44 -1.32 16.01
CA ARG A 122 -7.39 -0.98 14.58
C ARG A 122 -7.23 0.51 14.32
N GLN A 123 -6.59 0.82 13.21
CA GLN A 123 -6.41 2.17 12.70
C GLN A 123 -6.94 2.23 11.27
N ALA A 124 -7.68 3.28 10.92
CA ALA A 124 -8.30 3.39 9.60
C ALA A 124 -8.30 4.81 9.04
N PHE A 125 -8.18 4.92 7.72
CA PHE A 125 -7.96 6.16 6.98
C PHE A 125 -8.76 6.18 5.69
N ARG A 126 -9.24 7.35 5.26
CA ARG A 126 -9.85 7.54 3.93
C ARG A 126 -9.25 8.73 3.20
N LEU A 127 -8.75 8.46 2.01
CA LEU A 127 -8.01 9.38 1.16
C LEU A 127 -8.77 9.61 -0.15
N THR A 128 -8.63 10.80 -0.74
CA THR A 128 -9.21 11.09 -2.05
C THR A 128 -8.38 12.10 -2.84
N ASP A 129 -8.38 11.97 -4.16
CA ASP A 129 -7.82 12.93 -5.11
C ASP A 129 -8.64 12.98 -6.41
N LYS A 130 -8.24 13.84 -7.36
CA LYS A 130 -8.81 13.91 -8.73
C LYS A 130 -7.75 13.73 -9.83
N ALA A 131 -6.71 12.94 -9.57
CA ALA A 131 -5.54 12.82 -10.43
C ALA A 131 -5.82 12.14 -11.78
N TYR A 132 -7.04 11.64 -11.98
CA TYR A 132 -7.49 11.06 -13.25
C TYR A 132 -8.75 11.77 -13.78
N GLY A 133 -8.97 13.02 -13.38
CA GLY A 133 -10.13 13.84 -13.76
C GLY A 133 -11.45 13.46 -13.07
N VAL A 134 -11.48 12.35 -12.36
CA VAL A 134 -12.58 11.90 -11.49
C VAL A 134 -12.06 11.68 -10.08
N SER A 135 -12.96 11.74 -9.09
CA SER A 135 -12.58 11.42 -7.71
C SER A 135 -12.23 9.94 -7.60
N ARG A 136 -11.10 9.65 -6.99
CA ARG A 136 -10.63 8.30 -6.67
C ARG A 136 -10.36 8.23 -5.18
N THR A 137 -10.91 7.21 -4.55
CA THR A 137 -10.94 7.10 -3.09
C THR A 137 -10.29 5.80 -2.67
N ARG A 138 -9.42 5.91 -1.66
CA ARG A 138 -8.78 4.79 -0.99
C ARG A 138 -9.14 4.82 0.48
N SER A 139 -9.76 3.76 0.99
CA SER A 139 -9.86 3.51 2.42
C SER A 139 -8.83 2.47 2.82
N VAL A 140 -8.16 2.66 3.95
CA VAL A 140 -7.15 1.75 4.51
C VAL A 140 -7.57 1.40 5.93
N LEU A 141 -7.47 0.13 6.30
CA LEU A 141 -7.61 -0.37 7.67
C LEU A 141 -6.39 -1.22 7.98
N VAL A 142 -5.77 -0.97 9.13
CA VAL A 142 -4.68 -1.79 9.69
C VAL A 142 -5.17 -2.35 11.02
N ASN A 143 -5.19 -3.67 11.12
CA ASN A 143 -5.58 -4.39 12.33
C ASN A 143 -4.37 -4.58 13.27
N HIS A 144 -4.64 -4.60 14.58
CA HIS A 144 -3.65 -4.87 15.62
C HIS A 144 -3.75 -6.32 16.11
N GLY A 145 -2.63 -6.88 16.60
CA GLY A 145 -2.56 -8.28 17.02
C GLY A 145 -2.42 -9.19 15.81
N GLU A 146 -3.54 -9.62 15.25
CA GLU A 146 -3.57 -10.35 13.98
C GLU A 146 -3.27 -9.36 12.83
N ASP A 147 -1.99 -9.24 12.48
CA ASP A 147 -1.50 -8.30 11.47
C ASP A 147 -2.24 -8.48 10.13
N LEU A 148 -2.96 -7.43 9.71
CA LEU A 148 -3.70 -7.41 8.47
C LEU A 148 -3.85 -5.96 7.98
N MET A 149 -3.64 -5.75 6.68
CA MET A 149 -3.98 -4.50 6.01
C MET A 149 -5.10 -4.75 4.99
N ALA A 150 -6.23 -4.07 5.15
CA ALA A 150 -7.31 -4.04 4.18
C ALA A 150 -7.38 -2.69 3.48
N VAL A 151 -7.51 -2.68 2.15
CA VAL A 151 -7.55 -1.46 1.34
C VAL A 151 -8.69 -1.54 0.34
N LEU A 152 -9.61 -0.59 0.40
CA LEU A 152 -10.71 -0.43 -0.56
C LEU A 152 -10.42 0.73 -1.49
N ASP A 153 -10.29 0.42 -2.78
CA ASP A 153 -10.14 1.40 -3.85
C ASP A 153 -11.44 1.54 -4.67
N THR A 154 -11.84 2.78 -4.97
CA THR A 154 -12.99 3.10 -5.83
C THR A 154 -12.73 4.36 -6.67
N ALA A 155 -13.53 4.56 -7.71
CA ALA A 155 -13.59 5.82 -8.45
C ALA A 155 -15.05 6.26 -8.68
N SER A 156 -15.28 7.58 -8.64
CA SER A 156 -16.61 8.17 -8.83
C SER A 156 -17.16 7.91 -10.23
N GLY A 157 -18.49 7.93 -10.37
CA GLY A 157 -19.16 7.76 -11.67
C GLY A 157 -19.09 6.33 -12.23
N GLY A 158 -18.92 5.33 -11.35
CA GLY A 158 -18.87 3.91 -11.75
C GLY A 158 -17.67 3.54 -12.61
N LYS A 159 -16.64 4.39 -12.65
CA LYS A 159 -15.40 4.13 -13.39
C LYS A 159 -14.67 2.93 -12.80
N LYS A 160 -14.06 2.13 -13.68
CA LYS A 160 -13.23 1.00 -13.26
C LYS A 160 -11.84 1.50 -12.86
N ILE A 161 -11.24 0.80 -11.90
CA ILE A 161 -9.88 1.02 -11.44
C ILE A 161 -9.04 -0.24 -11.61
N ARG A 162 -7.72 -0.08 -11.58
CA ARG A 162 -6.75 -1.15 -11.27
C ARG A 162 -5.90 -0.69 -10.09
N ASN A 163 -5.34 -1.60 -9.32
CA ASN A 163 -4.34 -1.28 -8.29
C ASN A 163 -3.06 -2.10 -8.48
N LEU A 164 -1.98 -1.53 -7.98
CA LEU A 164 -0.65 -2.10 -7.99
C LEU A 164 -0.24 -2.43 -6.55
N TRP A 165 0.33 -3.62 -6.34
CA TRP A 165 0.84 -4.07 -5.05
C TRP A 165 2.25 -4.63 -5.21
N ARG A 166 3.23 -3.85 -4.78
CA ARG A 166 4.66 -4.11 -4.85
C ARG A 166 5.12 -4.74 -3.56
N PHE A 167 5.48 -6.01 -3.64
CA PHE A 167 5.98 -6.76 -2.49
C PHE A 167 7.49 -6.53 -2.32
N ALA A 168 8.03 -6.88 -1.14
CA ALA A 168 9.47 -6.88 -0.94
C ALA A 168 10.19 -7.83 -1.92
N PRO A 169 11.40 -7.52 -2.41
CA PRO A 169 12.09 -8.30 -3.45
C PRO A 169 12.37 -9.76 -3.10
N SER A 170 12.47 -10.08 -1.80
CA SER A 170 12.73 -11.44 -1.32
C SER A 170 11.57 -12.39 -1.62
N PHE A 171 10.33 -11.87 -1.66
CA PHE A 171 9.17 -12.65 -2.00
C PHE A 171 9.24 -13.23 -3.43
N LYS A 172 8.77 -14.48 -3.56
CA LYS A 172 8.56 -15.22 -4.81
C LYS A 172 7.10 -15.64 -4.89
N VAL A 173 6.53 -15.61 -6.09
CA VAL A 173 5.13 -16.05 -6.30
C VAL A 173 5.06 -17.55 -6.10
N VAL A 174 4.11 -18.01 -5.29
CA VAL A 174 3.80 -19.43 -5.07
C VAL A 174 2.57 -19.83 -5.87
N SER A 175 1.52 -19.01 -5.81
CA SER A 175 0.28 -19.25 -6.56
C SER A 175 -0.44 -17.95 -6.86
N SER A 176 -1.22 -17.96 -7.94
CA SER A 176 -2.08 -16.85 -8.34
C SER A 176 -3.32 -17.41 -9.02
N GLY A 177 -4.51 -17.12 -8.48
CA GLY A 177 -5.77 -17.61 -9.03
C GLY A 177 -6.97 -17.25 -8.16
N GLY A 178 -8.14 -17.08 -8.77
CA GLY A 178 -9.41 -16.91 -8.04
C GLY A 178 -9.46 -15.70 -7.09
N GLY A 179 -8.69 -14.64 -7.35
CA GLY A 179 -8.60 -13.49 -6.45
C GLY A 179 -7.72 -13.72 -5.23
N LYS A 180 -6.84 -14.72 -5.28
CA LYS A 180 -5.80 -14.99 -4.30
C LYS A 180 -4.44 -14.98 -4.98
N VAL A 181 -3.47 -14.30 -4.38
CA VAL A 181 -2.05 -14.40 -4.74
C VAL A 181 -1.25 -14.71 -3.49
N VAL A 182 -0.49 -15.78 -3.52
CA VAL A 182 0.40 -16.18 -2.42
C VAL A 182 1.83 -15.91 -2.85
N LEU A 183 2.58 -15.23 -1.98
CA LEU A 183 4.02 -15.04 -2.14
C LEU A 183 4.77 -15.59 -0.92
N ALA A 184 6.02 -16.00 -1.14
CA ALA A 184 6.86 -16.63 -0.12
C ALA A 184 8.27 -16.06 -0.08
N ASP A 185 8.81 -15.98 1.12
CA ASP A 185 10.23 -15.76 1.37
C ASP A 185 10.70 -16.81 2.38
N GLY A 186 11.36 -17.86 1.89
CA GLY A 186 11.60 -19.08 2.64
C GLY A 186 10.27 -19.75 3.07
N SER A 187 10.18 -20.05 4.37
CA SER A 187 8.96 -20.61 4.99
C SER A 187 7.86 -19.57 5.19
N PHE A 188 8.21 -18.28 5.26
CA PHE A 188 7.23 -17.22 5.49
C PHE A 188 6.37 -17.01 4.24
N LYS A 189 5.05 -16.90 4.43
CA LYS A 189 4.07 -16.65 3.37
C LYS A 189 3.33 -15.34 3.61
N VAL A 190 2.94 -14.68 2.52
CA VAL A 190 1.96 -13.58 2.55
C VAL A 190 0.90 -13.84 1.49
N THR A 191 -0.36 -13.65 1.86
CA THR A 191 -1.49 -13.79 0.96
C THR A 191 -2.13 -12.44 0.67
N LEU A 192 -2.27 -12.12 -0.62
CA LEU A 192 -3.16 -11.09 -1.11
C LEU A 192 -4.50 -11.72 -1.50
N LEU A 193 -5.59 -11.16 -0.99
CA LEU A 193 -6.97 -11.52 -1.33
C LEU A 193 -7.64 -10.31 -1.98
N GLN A 194 -8.47 -10.53 -3.00
CA GLN A 194 -9.18 -9.45 -3.67
C GLN A 194 -10.67 -9.74 -3.85
N PHE A 195 -11.49 -8.76 -3.46
CA PHE A 195 -12.94 -8.79 -3.49
C PHE A 195 -13.52 -7.53 -4.12
N SER A 196 -14.78 -7.60 -4.54
CA SER A 196 -15.61 -6.41 -4.71
C SER A 196 -16.08 -5.87 -3.35
N SER A 197 -16.66 -4.67 -3.32
CA SER A 197 -17.35 -4.17 -2.13
C SER A 197 -18.60 -4.99 -1.77
N SER A 198 -19.14 -5.79 -2.71
CA SER A 198 -20.24 -6.73 -2.50
C SER A 198 -19.79 -8.12 -2.04
N CYS A 199 -18.51 -8.30 -1.69
CA CYS A 199 -17.92 -9.55 -1.22
C CYS A 199 -17.66 -10.65 -2.28
N ASP A 200 -17.80 -10.34 -3.56
CA ASP A 200 -17.48 -11.29 -4.64
C ASP A 200 -15.96 -11.37 -4.82
N ARG A 201 -15.42 -12.58 -4.99
CA ARG A 201 -14.00 -12.77 -5.33
C ARG A 201 -13.72 -12.20 -6.71
N ILE A 202 -12.71 -11.33 -6.79
CA ILE A 202 -12.27 -10.76 -8.07
C ILE A 202 -10.99 -11.48 -8.49
N GLY A 203 -11.04 -12.28 -9.56
CA GLY A 203 -9.88 -12.98 -10.13
C GLY A 203 -9.28 -12.29 -11.35
N GLY A 204 -8.10 -12.77 -11.80
CA GLY A 204 -7.40 -12.24 -12.98
C GLY A 204 -6.23 -11.31 -12.65
N GLN A 205 -5.68 -11.43 -11.44
CA GLN A 205 -4.44 -10.74 -11.07
C GLN A 205 -3.31 -11.21 -11.98
N LYS A 206 -2.48 -10.26 -12.42
CA LYS A 206 -1.21 -10.56 -13.09
C LYS A 206 -0.09 -10.26 -12.12
N VAL A 207 0.96 -11.07 -12.12
CA VAL A 207 2.17 -10.76 -11.34
C VAL A 207 3.32 -10.49 -12.29
N GLU A 208 3.94 -9.33 -12.15
CA GLU A 208 5.07 -8.91 -12.95
C GLU A 208 6.32 -8.80 -12.08
N ARG A 209 7.42 -9.44 -12.52
CA ARG A 209 8.73 -9.32 -11.90
C ARG A 209 9.74 -8.84 -12.93
N GLY A 210 10.43 -7.73 -12.64
CA GLY A 210 11.17 -6.99 -13.67
C GLY A 210 10.21 -6.32 -14.67
N GLY A 211 10.59 -6.28 -15.95
CA GLY A 211 9.72 -5.73 -17.00
C GLY A 211 9.50 -4.22 -16.91
N ARG A 212 8.25 -3.78 -17.00
CA ARG A 212 7.84 -2.37 -16.90
C ARG A 212 7.50 -1.95 -15.47
N LEU A 213 6.95 -2.85 -14.66
CA LEU A 213 6.42 -2.52 -13.32
C LEU A 213 7.25 -3.13 -12.19
N GLY A 214 7.86 -4.29 -12.38
CA GLY A 214 8.42 -5.14 -11.32
C GLY A 214 9.80 -4.76 -10.81
N TRP A 215 10.04 -3.49 -10.48
CA TRP A 215 11.32 -2.99 -9.97
C TRP A 215 11.18 -2.27 -8.62
N VAL A 216 12.28 -2.21 -7.86
CA VAL A 216 12.48 -1.31 -6.71
C VAL A 216 13.88 -0.76 -6.72
N SER A 217 14.06 0.38 -6.07
CA SER A 217 15.34 0.96 -5.74
C SER A 217 15.49 1.07 -4.22
N PRO A 218 16.02 0.03 -3.55
CA PRO A 218 16.10 0.01 -2.08
C PRO A 218 17.22 0.92 -1.55
N THR A 219 18.24 1.19 -2.36
CA THR A 219 19.37 2.06 -2.03
C THR A 219 19.76 2.88 -3.26
N TYR A 220 20.56 3.93 -3.06
CA TYR A 220 21.08 4.75 -4.16
C TYR A 220 21.80 3.88 -5.21
N LEU A 221 21.54 4.14 -6.49
CA LEU A 221 22.08 3.40 -7.65
C LEU A 221 21.81 1.89 -7.65
N SER A 222 20.81 1.43 -6.88
CA SER A 222 20.43 0.01 -6.82
C SER A 222 19.12 -0.21 -7.54
N LYS A 223 19.08 -1.19 -8.45
CA LYS A 223 17.85 -1.59 -9.14
C LYS A 223 17.64 -3.08 -8.95
N LYS A 224 16.59 -3.47 -8.24
CA LYS A 224 16.26 -4.87 -7.97
C LYS A 224 14.90 -5.23 -8.53
N ALA A 225 14.80 -6.43 -9.11
CA ALA A 225 13.52 -6.96 -9.55
C ALA A 225 12.68 -7.38 -8.33
N THR A 226 11.39 -7.04 -8.35
CA THR A 226 10.40 -7.43 -7.34
C THR A 226 9.08 -7.85 -7.97
N ASN A 227 8.22 -8.55 -7.23
CA ASN A 227 6.89 -8.90 -7.69
C ASN A 227 5.92 -7.74 -7.48
N VAL A 228 5.20 -7.38 -8.54
CA VAL A 228 4.06 -6.48 -8.51
C VAL A 228 2.82 -7.23 -8.91
N VAL A 229 1.84 -7.29 -8.00
CA VAL A 229 0.51 -7.79 -8.32
C VAL A 229 -0.30 -6.65 -8.93
N VAL A 230 -0.75 -6.84 -10.16
CA VAL A 230 -1.63 -5.94 -10.90
C VAL A 230 -3.03 -6.53 -10.89
N SER A 231 -4.00 -5.81 -10.36
CA SER A 231 -5.38 -6.30 -10.36
C SER A 231 -6.03 -6.28 -11.76
N PRO A 232 -7.07 -7.11 -11.97
CA PRO A 232 -8.04 -6.86 -13.03
C PRO A 232 -8.75 -5.52 -12.83
N SER A 233 -9.41 -5.02 -13.88
CA SER A 233 -10.21 -3.80 -13.78
C SER A 233 -11.56 -4.07 -13.12
N ALA A 234 -11.92 -3.32 -12.08
CA ALA A 234 -13.22 -3.42 -11.42
C ALA A 234 -13.72 -2.06 -10.91
N LYS A 235 -15.03 -1.93 -10.61
CA LYS A 235 -15.60 -0.67 -10.06
C LYS A 235 -15.15 -0.41 -8.62
N SER A 236 -14.86 -1.47 -7.87
CA SER A 236 -14.35 -1.47 -6.51
C SER A 236 -13.33 -2.60 -6.37
N LEU A 237 -12.25 -2.36 -5.66
CA LEU A 237 -11.28 -3.40 -5.30
C LEU A 237 -11.00 -3.32 -3.80
N LEU A 238 -11.57 -4.26 -3.04
CA LEU A 238 -11.17 -4.52 -1.67
C LEU A 238 -10.02 -5.53 -1.68
N THR A 239 -8.82 -5.07 -1.38
CA THR A 239 -7.62 -5.90 -1.27
C THR A 239 -7.29 -6.12 0.20
N VAL A 240 -7.03 -7.36 0.59
CA VAL A 240 -6.63 -7.72 1.95
C VAL A 240 -5.27 -8.41 1.88
N ILE A 241 -4.30 -7.87 2.61
CA ILE A 241 -2.95 -8.39 2.74
C ILE A 241 -2.84 -9.08 4.10
N VAL A 242 -2.54 -10.39 4.06
CA VAL A 242 -2.48 -11.26 5.24
C VAL A 242 -1.08 -11.87 5.33
N PRO A 243 -0.19 -11.33 6.18
CA PRO A 243 1.12 -11.92 6.46
C PRO A 243 0.99 -13.22 7.26
N GLY A 244 1.97 -14.12 7.14
CA GLY A 244 2.09 -15.34 7.95
C GLY A 244 1.31 -16.56 7.47
N THR A 245 0.57 -16.49 6.35
CA THR A 245 -0.25 -17.61 5.86
C THR A 245 -0.41 -17.60 4.33
N ASP A 246 -0.57 -18.78 3.72
CA ASP A 246 -0.94 -19.01 2.30
C ASP A 246 -2.42 -19.41 2.09
N SER A 247 -3.09 -19.77 3.20
CA SER A 247 -4.46 -20.26 3.21
C SER A 247 -5.27 -19.59 4.32
N PRO A 248 -5.42 -18.25 4.30
CA PRO A 248 -6.22 -17.57 5.31
C PRO A 248 -7.67 -18.10 5.30
N LYS A 249 -8.25 -18.30 6.48
CA LYS A 249 -9.69 -18.59 6.64
C LYS A 249 -10.47 -17.32 6.36
N VAL A 250 -11.32 -17.34 5.33
CA VAL A 250 -12.04 -16.15 4.87
C VAL A 250 -13.53 -16.41 4.69
N SER A 251 -14.35 -15.49 5.20
CA SER A 251 -15.75 -15.35 4.85
C SER A 251 -16.07 -13.89 4.53
N CYS A 252 -16.82 -13.64 3.48
CA CYS A 252 -17.29 -12.30 3.13
C CYS A 252 -18.77 -12.39 2.76
N SER A 253 -19.64 -11.78 3.55
CA SER A 253 -21.09 -11.85 3.38
C SER A 253 -21.76 -10.62 3.96
N GLY A 254 -22.79 -10.10 3.30
CA GLY A 254 -23.57 -8.96 3.83
C GLY A 254 -22.73 -7.70 4.09
N GLY A 255 -21.69 -7.46 3.28
CA GLY A 255 -20.77 -6.33 3.47
C GLY A 255 -19.84 -6.44 4.68
N LYS A 256 -19.75 -7.61 5.32
CA LYS A 256 -18.81 -7.91 6.40
C LYS A 256 -17.77 -8.91 5.92
N VAL A 257 -16.51 -8.62 6.19
CA VAL A 257 -15.36 -9.47 5.88
C VAL A 257 -14.79 -10.03 7.17
N LYS A 258 -14.48 -11.32 7.20
CA LYS A 258 -13.75 -11.97 8.28
C LYS A 258 -12.56 -12.72 7.69
N VAL A 259 -11.36 -12.46 8.22
CA VAL A 259 -10.09 -13.08 7.81
C VAL A 259 -9.32 -13.43 9.06
N GLU A 260 -8.95 -14.70 9.26
CA GLU A 260 -8.23 -15.16 10.47
C GLU A 260 -8.82 -14.63 11.78
N GLY A 261 -10.15 -14.67 11.92
CA GLY A 261 -10.85 -14.15 13.10
C GLY A 261 -11.10 -12.64 13.09
N VAL A 262 -10.28 -11.86 12.38
CA VAL A 262 -10.43 -10.39 12.26
C VAL A 262 -11.67 -10.06 11.43
N SER A 263 -12.61 -9.31 12.02
CA SER A 263 -13.84 -8.88 11.36
C SER A 263 -13.88 -7.37 11.12
N PHE A 264 -14.25 -6.97 9.90
CA PHE A 264 -14.40 -5.56 9.50
C PHE A 264 -15.47 -5.38 8.41
N SER A 265 -15.96 -4.16 8.24
CA SER A 265 -16.86 -3.81 7.14
C SER A 265 -16.09 -3.77 5.82
N ALA A 266 -16.67 -4.28 4.73
CA ALA A 266 -16.11 -4.20 3.38
C ALA A 266 -15.90 -2.75 2.90
N ASN A 267 -16.57 -1.78 3.52
CA ASN A 267 -16.40 -0.34 3.27
C ASN A 267 -15.25 0.29 4.08
N LEU A 268 -14.68 -0.45 5.04
CA LEU A 268 -13.59 -0.10 5.97
C LEU A 268 -13.86 1.07 6.93
N LEU A 269 -14.63 2.09 6.53
CA LEU A 269 -14.89 3.33 7.27
C LEU A 269 -16.22 3.97 6.95
#